data_AF-A0A8C3NYM3-F1
#
_entry.id   AF-A0A8C3NYM3-F1
#
_cell.length_a   1.000
_cell.length_b   1.000
_cell.length_c   1.000
_cell.angle_alpha   90.00
_cell.angle_beta   90.00
_cell.angle_gamma   90.00
#
_symmetry.space_group_name_H-M   'P 1'
#
loop_
_entity.id
_entity.type
_entity.pdbx_description
1 polymer ?
#
loop_
_entity_poly.entity_id
_entity_poly.type
_entity_poly.pdbx_seq_one_letter_code
_entity_poly.pdbx_strand_id
1 'polypeptide(L)'
;MLCAGLALALCALQLVPAALAGPQLLVERSGARRLRKVGGFAWENCGDKRDPVVLQSLSVAPDPISIPGSLRVSAAVKSGKTMDSPLKAVLVVEKALGDLWIQLPCIERMGSCTYDDVCSILDEFIPPGTPCPEPLLTYGIPCHCPFKAGSYSLPASDFDVPDVELPSWMTNGNYRVRVVVSNGGEELSCVKLAFSLHSH
;
A
#
# COMPACT_ATOMS: atom_id res chain seq x y z
N MET A 1 36.53 -17.51 -49.42
CA MET A 1 36.96 -18.49 -50.44
C MET A 1 36.87 -19.87 -49.80
N LEU A 2 36.01 -20.71 -50.39
CA LEU A 2 35.93 -22.19 -50.32
C LEU A 2 35.98 -22.84 -48.92
N CYS A 3 34.88 -23.36 -48.36
CA CYS A 3 34.13 -24.57 -48.76
C CYS A 3 34.99 -25.81 -49.00
N ALA A 4 34.94 -26.72 -48.02
CA ALA A 4 34.98 -28.18 -48.21
C ALA A 4 33.89 -28.72 -47.25
N GLY A 5 32.81 -29.39 -47.66
CA GLY A 5 32.69 -30.43 -48.70
C GLY A 5 32.92 -31.79 -48.03
N LEU A 6 31.91 -32.39 -47.41
CA LEU A 6 30.90 -33.33 -47.97
C LEU A 6 31.31 -34.82 -47.83
N ALA A 7 30.50 -35.59 -47.10
CA ALA A 7 30.05 -36.99 -47.35
C ALA A 7 29.74 -37.67 -45.99
N LEU A 8 28.50 -37.70 -45.49
CA LEU A 8 27.41 -38.62 -45.85
C LEU A 8 27.82 -40.10 -45.85
N ALA A 9 27.56 -40.78 -44.73
CA ALA A 9 27.36 -42.22 -44.68
C ALA A 9 25.99 -42.51 -44.04
N LEU A 10 25.05 -42.80 -44.95
CA LEU A 10 24.06 -43.87 -44.86
C LEU A 10 22.97 -43.81 -43.76
N CYS A 11 21.86 -43.24 -44.23
CA CYS A 11 20.48 -43.54 -43.90
C CYS A 11 20.14 -45.03 -44.16
N ALA A 12 19.63 -45.74 -43.13
CA ALA A 12 18.68 -46.86 -43.18
C ALA A 12 18.58 -47.38 -41.73
N LEU A 13 17.54 -47.11 -40.95
CA LEU A 13 16.18 -47.67 -40.93
C LEU A 13 15.33 -46.69 -40.08
N GLN A 14 14.25 -46.00 -40.50
CA GLN A 14 12.90 -46.47 -40.86
C GLN A 14 12.41 -47.61 -39.94
N LEU A 15 11.35 -47.57 -39.12
CA LEU A 15 10.16 -46.72 -38.95
C LEU A 15 9.52 -47.17 -37.60
N VAL A 16 9.31 -46.28 -36.63
CA VAL A 16 8.25 -46.47 -35.61
C VAL A 16 7.67 -45.09 -35.26
N PRO A 17 6.46 -44.74 -35.72
CA PRO A 17 5.75 -43.57 -35.22
C PRO A 17 4.97 -43.98 -33.96
N ALA A 18 5.51 -43.67 -32.79
CA ALA A 18 4.73 -43.66 -31.55
C ALA A 18 4.21 -42.24 -31.30
N ALA A 19 3.08 -41.92 -31.91
CA ALA A 19 2.20 -40.87 -31.43
C ALA A 19 1.41 -41.43 -30.23
N LEU A 20 1.49 -40.75 -29.09
CA LEU A 20 0.53 -40.72 -27.95
C LEU A 20 1.21 -39.85 -26.87
N ALA A 21 1.07 -38.53 -26.91
CA ALA A 21 -0.03 -37.80 -26.26
C ALA A 21 -0.18 -38.15 -24.75
N GLY A 22 0.36 -37.31 -23.87
CA GLY A 22 0.05 -37.31 -22.44
C GLY A 22 0.96 -36.39 -21.62
N PRO A 23 0.45 -35.59 -20.65
CA PRO A 23 0.91 -34.22 -20.45
C PRO A 23 2.04 -34.03 -19.43
N GLN A 24 2.85 -33.01 -19.67
CA GLN A 24 3.79 -32.43 -18.71
C GLN A 24 3.03 -31.94 -17.46
N LEU A 25 3.33 -32.51 -16.30
CA LEU A 25 2.92 -31.95 -15.01
C LEU A 25 3.87 -30.77 -14.69
N LEU A 26 3.68 -29.64 -15.39
CA LEU A 26 4.21 -28.37 -14.93
C LEU A 26 3.34 -27.91 -13.76
N VAL A 27 3.96 -27.89 -12.59
CA VAL A 27 3.41 -27.32 -11.36
C VAL A 27 3.22 -25.82 -11.57
N GLU A 28 2.03 -25.43 -12.05
CA GLU A 28 1.52 -24.08 -11.94
C GLU A 28 1.00 -23.85 -10.52
N ARG A 29 1.78 -23.12 -9.73
CA ARG A 29 1.31 -22.40 -8.53
C ARG A 29 2.42 -21.41 -8.16
N SER A 30 2.26 -20.10 -8.27
CA SER A 30 1.13 -19.35 -7.76
C SER A 30 1.02 -18.05 -8.54
N GLY A 31 -0.18 -17.73 -9.00
CA GLY A 31 -0.47 -16.44 -9.60
C GLY A 31 -0.19 -15.32 -8.61
N ALA A 32 0.92 -14.63 -8.79
CA ALA A 32 1.02 -13.23 -8.43
C ALA A 32 -0.07 -12.52 -9.23
N ARG A 33 -1.20 -12.22 -8.58
CA ARG A 33 -2.19 -11.31 -9.16
C ARG A 33 -1.47 -10.00 -9.40
N ARG A 34 -1.08 -9.75 -10.64
CA ARG A 34 -0.79 -8.40 -11.12
C ARG A 34 -1.98 -7.55 -10.68
N LEU A 35 -1.72 -6.52 -9.89
CA LEU A 35 -2.67 -5.44 -9.66
C LEU A 35 -3.00 -4.84 -11.03
N ARG A 36 -4.05 -5.38 -11.65
CA ARG A 36 -4.62 -4.93 -12.91
C ARG A 36 -5.27 -3.58 -12.63
N LYS A 37 -4.82 -2.56 -13.37
CA LYS A 37 -5.53 -1.31 -13.67
C LYS A 37 -6.29 -0.72 -12.46
N VAL A 38 -5.60 0.13 -11.69
CA VAL A 38 -6.22 0.95 -10.63
C VAL A 38 -7.27 1.85 -11.30
N GLY A 39 -8.53 1.48 -11.20
CA GLY A 39 -9.67 2.37 -11.46
C GLY A 39 -10.54 2.50 -10.21
N GLY A 40 -9.93 2.27 -9.04
CA GLY A 40 -10.56 1.93 -7.79
C GLY A 40 -9.59 2.12 -6.62
N PHE A 41 -10.04 2.72 -5.52
CA PHE A 41 -9.37 2.65 -4.22
C PHE A 41 -9.11 1.17 -3.86
N ALA A 42 -7.87 0.85 -3.44
CA ALA A 42 -7.48 -0.49 -3.03
C ALA A 42 -6.43 -0.43 -1.91
N TRP A 43 -6.40 -1.47 -1.09
CA TRP A 43 -5.39 -1.61 -0.04
C TRP A 43 -5.08 -3.08 0.25
N GLU A 44 -3.91 -3.33 0.84
CA GLU A 44 -3.51 -4.65 1.35
C GLU A 44 -2.51 -4.50 2.50
N ASN A 45 -2.50 -5.45 3.45
CA ASN A 45 -1.38 -5.59 4.38
C ASN A 45 -0.19 -6.19 3.63
N CYS A 46 1.00 -5.58 3.77
CA CYS A 46 2.24 -6.00 3.10
C CYS A 46 3.30 -6.59 4.05
N GLY A 47 2.99 -6.61 5.35
CA GLY A 47 3.90 -7.04 6.40
C GLY A 47 3.97 -8.54 6.59
N ASP A 48 4.77 -8.99 7.55
CA ASP A 48 4.81 -10.40 7.91
C ASP A 48 3.48 -10.82 8.56
N LYS A 49 3.14 -12.11 8.48
CA LYS A 49 1.95 -12.65 9.15
C LYS A 49 2.03 -12.52 10.69
N ARG A 50 3.22 -12.27 11.22
CA ARG A 50 3.51 -12.06 12.64
C ARG A 50 3.41 -10.61 13.08
N ASP A 51 3.23 -9.66 12.15
CA ASP A 51 3.04 -8.26 12.49
C ASP A 51 1.89 -8.10 13.49
N PRO A 52 2.14 -7.45 14.64
CA PRO A 52 1.14 -7.35 15.70
C PRO A 52 -0.03 -6.43 15.33
N VAL A 53 0.13 -5.54 14.34
CA VAL A 53 -0.86 -4.54 13.96
C VAL A 53 -1.34 -4.78 12.53
N VAL A 54 -2.59 -5.20 12.40
CA VAL A 54 -3.19 -5.62 11.13
C VAL A 54 -4.42 -4.78 10.82
N LEU A 55 -4.45 -4.22 9.61
CA LEU A 55 -5.62 -3.55 9.06
C LEU A 55 -6.63 -4.63 8.61
N GLN A 56 -7.83 -4.62 9.20
CA GLN A 56 -8.88 -5.60 8.93
C GLN A 56 -9.82 -5.15 7.81
N SER A 57 -10.17 -3.86 7.81
CA SER A 57 -10.97 -3.24 6.76
C SER A 57 -10.56 -1.78 6.57
N LEU A 58 -10.67 -1.30 5.34
CA LEU A 58 -10.53 0.11 5.00
C LEU A 58 -11.39 0.40 3.77
N SER A 59 -12.16 1.48 3.82
CA SER A 59 -12.91 2.02 2.68
C SER A 59 -12.72 3.52 2.61
N VAL A 60 -12.57 4.06 1.41
CA VAL A 60 -12.51 5.49 1.15
C VAL A 60 -13.40 5.79 -0.05
N ALA A 61 -14.24 6.82 0.07
CA ALA A 61 -15.07 7.33 -1.01
C ALA A 61 -15.15 8.87 -0.94
N PRO A 62 -15.35 9.58 -2.05
CA PRO A 62 -15.43 9.06 -3.42
C PRO A 62 -14.06 8.60 -3.96
N ASP A 63 -14.09 7.93 -5.11
CA ASP A 63 -12.89 7.65 -5.92
C ASP A 63 -13.15 8.18 -7.34
N PRO A 64 -12.38 9.16 -7.85
CA PRO A 64 -11.22 9.80 -7.21
C PRO A 64 -11.56 10.60 -5.94
N ILE A 65 -10.58 10.70 -5.05
CA ILE A 65 -10.61 11.61 -3.89
C ILE A 65 -10.52 13.04 -4.40
N SER A 66 -11.47 13.90 -4.00
CA SER A 66 -11.50 15.31 -4.39
C SER A 66 -10.88 16.22 -3.34
N ILE A 67 -10.07 17.19 -3.79
CA ILE A 67 -9.50 18.26 -2.95
C ILE A 67 -9.85 19.63 -3.58
N PRO A 68 -10.46 20.57 -2.83
CA PRO A 68 -11.17 20.33 -1.56
C PRO A 68 -12.38 19.40 -1.76
N GLY A 69 -12.91 18.83 -0.68
CA GLY A 69 -14.06 17.92 -0.77
C GLY A 69 -14.41 17.23 0.54
N SER A 70 -15.35 16.29 0.48
CA SER A 70 -15.73 15.45 1.62
C SER A 70 -15.34 14.00 1.33
N LEU A 71 -14.76 13.33 2.33
CA LEU A 71 -14.31 11.95 2.30
C LEU A 71 -15.10 11.10 3.28
N ARG A 72 -15.70 10.02 2.79
CA ARG A 72 -16.32 9.00 3.62
C ARG A 72 -15.33 7.86 3.87
N VAL A 73 -14.89 7.72 5.12
CA VAL A 73 -13.87 6.75 5.54
C VAL A 73 -14.48 5.76 6.53
N SER A 74 -14.17 4.48 6.37
CA SER A 74 -14.38 3.47 7.41
C SER A 74 -13.12 2.61 7.55
N ALA A 75 -12.79 2.23 8.78
CA ALA A 75 -11.59 1.45 9.06
C ALA A 75 -11.79 0.51 10.26
N ALA A 76 -11.13 -0.64 10.24
CA ALA A 76 -10.99 -1.49 11.41
C ALA A 76 -9.56 -1.98 11.51
N VAL A 77 -8.95 -1.81 12.68
CA VAL A 77 -7.56 -2.17 12.97
C VAL A 77 -7.54 -3.06 14.19
N LYS A 78 -6.76 -4.13 14.12
CA LYS A 78 -6.49 -5.00 15.26
C LYS A 78 -5.02 -4.89 15.62
N SER A 79 -4.76 -4.57 16.88
CA SER A 79 -3.42 -4.56 17.44
C SER A 79 -3.28 -5.57 18.57
N GLY A 80 -2.26 -6.44 18.46
CA GLY A 80 -1.83 -7.35 19.52
C GLY A 80 -0.79 -6.76 20.47
N LYS A 81 -0.28 -5.54 20.21
CA LYS A 81 0.77 -4.90 21.00
C LYS A 81 0.45 -3.41 21.23
N THR A 82 0.89 -2.88 22.37
CA THR A 82 0.82 -1.42 22.57
C THR A 82 1.82 -0.74 21.65
N MET A 83 1.37 0.27 20.89
CA MET A 83 2.22 1.13 20.07
C MET A 83 2.52 2.40 20.87
N ASP A 84 3.79 2.58 21.25
CA ASP A 84 4.23 3.69 22.09
C ASP A 84 5.34 4.49 21.40
N SER A 85 5.61 5.69 21.89
CA SER A 85 6.70 6.53 21.40
C SER A 85 8.07 5.88 21.72
N PRO A 86 9.08 6.00 20.84
CA PRO A 86 9.02 6.57 19.50
C PRO A 86 8.37 5.61 18.50
N LEU A 87 7.31 6.06 17.82
CA LEU A 87 6.61 5.27 16.82
C LEU A 87 6.99 5.75 15.42
N LYS A 88 7.92 5.05 14.77
CA LYS A 88 8.48 5.44 13.48
C LYS A 88 7.57 5.01 12.34
N ALA A 89 7.31 5.92 11.40
CA ALA A 89 6.59 5.63 10.15
C ALA A 89 7.44 5.97 8.92
N VAL A 90 7.57 5.03 8.00
CA VAL A 90 8.26 5.20 6.72
C VAL A 90 7.24 5.10 5.59
N LEU A 91 7.12 6.17 4.81
CA LEU A 91 6.21 6.26 3.68
C LEU A 91 7.02 6.21 2.38
N VAL A 92 6.57 5.39 1.44
CA VAL A 92 7.01 5.40 0.04
C VAL A 92 5.80 5.73 -0.81
N VAL A 93 5.83 6.88 -1.46
CA VAL A 93 4.73 7.40 -2.29
C VAL A 93 5.16 7.40 -3.74
N GLU A 94 4.37 6.78 -4.60
CA GLU A 94 4.60 6.70 -6.04
C GLU A 94 3.41 7.30 -6.80
N LYS A 95 3.68 8.05 -7.87
CA LYS A 95 2.68 8.61 -8.79
C LYS A 95 2.79 7.95 -10.16
N ALA A 96 1.66 7.64 -10.76
CA ALA A 96 1.61 7.13 -12.14
C ALA A 96 1.88 8.26 -13.15
N LEU A 97 2.75 7.98 -14.13
CA LEU A 97 3.00 8.77 -15.33
C LEU A 97 2.94 7.83 -16.54
N GLY A 98 1.77 7.73 -17.17
CA GLY A 98 1.50 6.71 -18.18
C GLY A 98 1.61 5.30 -17.56
N ASP A 99 2.50 4.47 -18.12
CA ASP A 99 2.75 3.11 -17.61
C ASP A 99 3.85 3.04 -16.52
N LEU A 100 4.52 4.16 -16.23
CA LEU A 100 5.60 4.26 -15.24
C LEU A 100 5.07 4.72 -13.88
N TRP A 101 5.70 4.24 -12.80
CA TRP A 101 5.47 4.70 -11.43
C TRP A 101 6.72 5.40 -10.93
N ILE A 102 6.60 6.68 -10.57
CA ILE A 102 7.73 7.49 -10.11
C ILE A 102 7.57 7.71 -8.61
N GLN A 103 8.59 7.33 -7.84
CA GLN A 103 8.67 7.63 -6.42
C GLN A 103 8.83 9.14 -6.21
N LEU A 104 7.94 9.72 -5.40
CA LEU A 104 7.97 11.13 -5.06
C LEU A 104 8.92 11.37 -3.88
N PRO A 105 9.83 12.35 -3.95
CA PRO A 105 10.74 12.66 -2.85
C PRO A 105 9.99 13.20 -1.63
N CYS A 106 10.64 13.21 -0.47
CA CYS A 106 10.13 13.93 0.70
C CYS A 106 10.47 15.43 0.59
N ILE A 107 9.46 16.27 0.43
CA ILE A 107 9.59 17.74 0.40
C ILE A 107 8.54 18.30 1.35
N GLU A 108 8.94 19.15 2.29
CA GLU A 108 8.01 19.80 3.24
C GLU A 108 7.07 18.81 3.96
N ARG A 109 7.60 17.66 4.39
CA ARG A 109 6.84 16.56 5.03
C ARG A 109 5.78 15.91 4.12
N MET A 110 5.89 16.06 2.80
CA MET A 110 5.01 15.43 1.80
C MET A 110 5.80 14.49 0.86
N GLY A 111 5.21 13.36 0.47
CA GLY A 111 5.84 12.37 -0.42
C GLY A 111 6.47 11.20 0.34
N SER A 112 7.60 10.68 -0.15
CA SER A 112 8.27 9.51 0.48
C SER A 112 9.09 9.92 1.70
N CYS A 113 8.42 10.22 2.81
CA CYS A 113 9.03 10.71 4.04
C CYS A 113 9.25 9.62 5.10
N THR A 114 10.20 9.88 5.99
CA THR A 114 10.36 9.13 7.25
C THR A 114 10.00 10.05 8.40
N TYR A 115 9.06 9.63 9.24
CA TYR A 115 8.69 10.29 10.48
C TYR A 115 9.24 9.44 11.63
N ASP A 116 10.20 9.95 12.37
CA ASP A 116 10.87 9.16 13.42
C ASP A 116 9.99 8.92 14.64
N ASP A 117 9.03 9.82 14.90
CA ASP A 117 8.02 9.61 15.94
C ASP A 117 6.68 10.27 15.57
N VAL A 118 5.71 9.47 15.14
CA VAL A 118 4.35 9.94 14.85
C VAL A 118 3.59 10.33 16.12
N CYS A 119 3.99 9.84 17.29
CA CYS A 119 3.38 10.25 18.55
C CYS A 119 3.63 11.73 18.83
N SER A 120 4.87 12.18 18.68
CA SER A 120 5.24 13.60 18.79
C SER A 120 4.49 14.49 17.79
N ILE A 121 4.22 13.98 16.59
CA ILE A 121 3.44 14.70 15.56
C ILE A 121 1.97 14.83 15.97
N LEU A 122 1.39 13.77 16.53
CA LEU A 122 0.01 13.83 17.05
C LEU A 122 -0.12 14.86 18.17
N ASP A 123 0.86 14.91 19.09
CA ASP A 123 0.85 15.87 20.20
C ASP A 123 1.05 17.33 19.73
N GLU A 124 1.69 17.55 18.58
CA GLU A 124 1.81 18.87 17.95
C GLU A 124 0.45 19.36 17.40
N PHE A 125 -0.30 18.48 16.73
CA PHE A 125 -1.59 18.82 16.12
C PHE A 125 -2.76 18.78 17.11
N ILE A 126 -2.71 17.89 18.09
CA ILE A 126 -3.72 17.68 19.12
C ILE A 126 -2.97 17.78 20.45
N PRO A 127 -2.98 18.92 21.15
CA PRO A 127 -2.24 19.05 22.40
C PRO A 127 -2.77 18.10 23.48
N PRO A 128 -1.88 17.44 24.26
CA PRO A 128 -2.31 16.57 25.35
C PRO A 128 -3.26 17.26 26.33
N GLY A 129 -4.33 16.55 26.72
CA GLY A 129 -5.38 17.09 27.59
C GLY A 129 -6.54 17.74 26.84
N THR A 130 -6.44 17.90 25.52
CA THR A 130 -7.60 18.20 24.66
C THR A 130 -8.35 16.92 24.30
N PRO A 131 -9.68 16.95 24.12
CA PRO A 131 -10.42 15.80 23.63
C PRO A 131 -10.02 15.49 22.19
N CYS A 132 -10.01 14.21 21.82
CA CYS A 132 -9.81 13.81 20.43
C CYS A 132 -10.85 14.47 19.52
N PRO A 133 -10.49 14.82 18.28
CA PRO A 133 -11.45 15.36 17.33
C PRO A 133 -12.53 14.33 16.99
N GLU A 134 -13.73 14.81 16.67
CA GLU A 134 -14.74 13.96 16.05
C GLU A 134 -14.26 13.48 14.67
N PRO A 135 -14.63 12.26 14.23
CA PRO A 135 -15.49 11.27 14.88
C PRO A 135 -14.76 10.33 15.87
N LEU A 136 -13.47 10.54 16.13
CA LEU A 136 -12.68 9.63 16.97
C LEU A 136 -13.19 9.58 18.41
N LEU A 137 -13.59 10.73 18.95
CA LEU A 137 -14.16 10.84 20.28
C LEU A 137 -15.44 10.01 20.43
N THR A 138 -16.40 10.17 19.51
CA THR A 138 -17.66 9.41 19.51
C THR A 138 -17.44 7.89 19.52
N TYR A 139 -16.43 7.39 18.80
CA TYR A 139 -16.14 5.96 18.71
C TYR A 139 -15.09 5.47 19.71
N GLY A 140 -14.66 6.32 20.65
CA GLY A 140 -13.66 5.96 21.67
C GLY A 140 -12.30 5.58 21.08
N ILE A 141 -11.96 6.13 19.91
CA ILE A 141 -10.69 5.88 19.25
C ILE A 141 -9.66 6.87 19.83
N PRO A 142 -8.55 6.38 20.42
CA PRO A 142 -7.49 7.24 20.93
C PRO A 142 -6.82 8.02 19.79
N CYS A 143 -6.43 9.26 20.08
CA CYS A 143 -5.66 10.14 19.17
C CYS A 143 -4.26 10.48 19.70
N HIS A 144 -3.86 9.85 20.82
CA HIS A 144 -2.54 10.01 21.44
C HIS A 144 -1.92 8.66 21.72
N CYS A 145 -0.60 8.61 21.70
CA CYS A 145 0.15 7.47 22.21
C CYS A 145 0.11 7.42 23.75
N PRO A 146 0.25 6.23 24.37
CA PRO A 146 0.34 4.92 23.72
C PRO A 146 -1.02 4.39 23.24
N PHE A 147 -1.04 3.86 22.02
CA PHE A 147 -2.19 3.11 21.50
C PHE A 147 -2.16 1.69 22.06
N LYS A 148 -3.05 1.39 23.00
CA LYS A 148 -3.10 0.09 23.68
C LYS A 148 -3.43 -1.05 22.71
N ALA A 149 -3.00 -2.26 23.03
CA ALA A 149 -3.46 -3.46 22.33
C ALA A 149 -5.00 -3.55 22.40
N GLY A 150 -5.64 -3.91 21.29
CA GLY A 150 -7.08 -3.87 21.16
C GLY A 150 -7.56 -3.91 19.72
N SER A 151 -8.88 -3.81 19.55
CA SER A 151 -9.51 -3.64 18.23
C SER A 151 -10.17 -2.28 18.19
N TYR A 152 -9.81 -1.49 17.18
CA TYR A 152 -10.34 -0.15 16.95
C TYR A 152 -11.15 -0.18 15.67
N SER A 153 -12.38 0.35 15.70
CA SER A 153 -13.24 0.40 14.53
C SER A 153 -13.84 1.78 14.40
N LEU A 154 -13.63 2.38 13.22
CA LEU A 154 -14.26 3.59 12.77
C LEU A 154 -15.34 3.20 11.74
N PRO A 155 -16.63 3.29 12.10
CA PRO A 155 -17.73 3.18 11.14
C PRO A 155 -17.62 4.26 10.06
N ALA A 156 -18.33 4.05 8.94
CA ALA A 156 -18.32 4.99 7.83
C ALA A 156 -18.72 6.39 8.28
N SER A 157 -17.74 7.29 8.30
CA SER A 157 -17.83 8.66 8.82
C SER A 157 -17.28 9.63 7.77
N ASP A 158 -17.87 10.82 7.71
CA ASP A 158 -17.48 11.85 6.76
C ASP A 158 -16.42 12.77 7.37
N PHE A 159 -15.44 13.14 6.56
CA PHE A 159 -14.31 14.02 6.89
C PHE A 159 -14.18 15.09 5.81
N ASP A 160 -14.09 16.34 6.22
CA ASP A 160 -13.85 17.43 5.29
C ASP A 160 -12.35 17.54 4.98
N VAL A 161 -12.03 17.53 3.69
CA VAL A 161 -10.69 17.80 3.17
C VAL A 161 -10.63 19.27 2.77
N PRO A 162 -9.90 20.11 3.53
CA PRO A 162 -9.82 21.52 3.25
C PRO A 162 -9.08 21.79 1.94
N ASP A 163 -9.21 23.01 1.45
CA ASP A 163 -8.38 23.49 0.36
C ASP A 163 -6.94 23.59 0.85
N VAL A 164 -6.05 22.82 0.24
CA VAL A 164 -4.63 22.72 0.62
C VAL A 164 -3.79 23.02 -0.61
N GLU A 165 -2.79 23.87 -0.45
CA GLU A 165 -1.84 24.17 -1.52
C GLU A 165 -0.95 22.96 -1.77
N LEU A 166 -1.36 22.10 -2.70
CA LEU A 166 -0.57 20.95 -3.11
C LEU A 166 0.59 21.39 -4.01
N PRO A 167 1.81 20.89 -3.78
CA PRO A 167 2.90 21.10 -4.72
C PRO A 167 2.51 20.60 -6.12
N SER A 168 2.98 21.28 -7.17
CA SER A 168 2.62 20.96 -8.57
C SER A 168 2.92 19.51 -8.99
N TRP A 169 3.87 18.86 -8.31
CA TRP A 169 4.24 17.46 -8.51
C TRP A 169 3.30 16.46 -7.82
N MET A 170 2.48 16.91 -6.86
CA MET A 170 1.47 16.11 -6.13
C MET A 170 0.04 16.47 -6.58
N THR A 171 -0.13 16.65 -7.88
CA THR A 171 -1.42 16.99 -8.53
C THR A 171 -2.19 15.76 -8.99
N ASN A 172 -3.24 15.95 -9.79
CA ASN A 172 -4.16 14.91 -10.25
C ASN A 172 -3.44 13.64 -10.78
N GLY A 173 -3.98 12.48 -10.42
CA GLY A 173 -3.49 11.20 -10.91
C GLY A 173 -3.67 10.04 -9.96
N ASN A 174 -3.07 8.91 -10.32
CA ASN A 174 -3.13 7.67 -9.55
C ASN A 174 -1.87 7.55 -8.69
N TYR A 175 -2.07 7.13 -7.45
CA TYR A 175 -1.06 7.03 -6.42
C TYR A 175 -0.98 5.61 -5.88
N ARG A 176 0.23 5.22 -5.49
CA ARG A 176 0.49 4.07 -4.62
C ARG A 176 1.28 4.54 -3.42
N VAL A 177 0.89 4.08 -2.25
CA VAL A 177 1.57 4.41 -1.01
C VAL A 177 1.87 3.12 -0.28
N ARG A 178 3.11 2.94 0.15
CA ARG A 178 3.49 1.91 1.12
C ARG A 178 3.83 2.61 2.43
N VAL A 179 3.20 2.19 3.52
CA VAL A 179 3.45 2.68 4.88
C VAL A 179 3.99 1.52 5.70
N VAL A 180 5.12 1.74 6.37
CA VAL A 180 5.68 0.80 7.35
C VAL A 180 5.77 1.52 8.70
N VAL A 181 5.19 0.93 9.74
CA VAL A 181 5.24 1.43 11.10
C VAL A 181 6.11 0.51 11.94
N SER A 182 7.01 1.08 12.74
CA SER A 182 7.94 0.35 13.58
C SER A 182 8.17 1.03 14.93
N ASN A 183 8.56 0.27 15.94
CA ASN A 183 8.95 0.78 17.25
C ASN A 183 10.21 0.03 17.71
N GLY A 184 11.27 0.76 18.08
CA GLY A 184 12.54 0.15 18.50
C GLY A 184 13.22 -0.73 17.43
N GLY A 185 12.93 -0.50 16.14
CA GLY A 185 13.43 -1.30 15.01
C GLY A 185 12.62 -2.55 14.67
N GLU A 186 11.59 -2.86 15.45
CA GLU A 186 10.62 -3.92 15.15
C GLU A 186 9.51 -3.38 14.24
N GLU A 187 9.31 -3.98 13.06
CA GLU A 187 8.15 -3.69 12.21
C GLU A 187 6.88 -4.15 12.93
N LEU A 188 5.93 -3.23 13.09
CA LEU A 188 4.65 -3.48 13.74
C LEU A 188 3.50 -3.63 12.74
N SER A 189 3.61 -2.93 11.60
CA SER A 189 2.60 -2.94 10.55
C SER A 189 3.21 -2.52 9.20
N CYS A 190 2.69 -3.10 8.12
CA CYS A 190 2.91 -2.63 6.76
C CYS A 190 1.60 -2.63 5.98
N VAL A 191 1.25 -1.49 5.38
CA VAL A 191 0.06 -1.33 4.52
C VAL A 191 0.45 -0.73 3.18
N LYS A 192 -0.11 -1.27 2.09
CA LYS A 192 -0.10 -0.64 0.77
C LYS A 192 -1.48 -0.10 0.45
N LEU A 193 -1.52 1.07 -0.16
CA LEU A 193 -2.70 1.78 -0.62
C LEU A 193 -2.52 2.10 -2.11
N ALA A 194 -3.61 2.08 -2.85
CA ALA A 194 -3.71 2.64 -4.19
C ALA A 194 -4.99 3.47 -4.28
N PHE A 195 -4.89 4.70 -4.77
CA PHE A 195 -6.02 5.62 -4.88
C PHE A 195 -5.81 6.62 -6.01
N SER A 196 -6.88 7.31 -6.39
CA SER A 196 -6.84 8.37 -7.40
C SER A 196 -7.14 9.71 -6.73
N LEU A 197 -6.43 10.76 -7.13
CA LEU A 197 -6.61 12.12 -6.60
C LEU A 197 -7.08 13.07 -7.71
N HIS A 198 -8.02 13.93 -7.37
CA HIS A 198 -8.52 15.03 -8.20
C HIS A 198 -8.59 16.33 -7.39
N SER A 199 -7.61 17.20 -7.60
CA SER A 199 -7.58 18.60 -7.18
C SER A 199 -8.22 19.48 -8.26
N HIS A 200 -9.04 20.42 -7.81
CA HIS A 200 -9.63 21.48 -8.64
C HIS A 200 -8.74 22.71 -8.78
#